data_AF-A0A0M0G9T8-F1
#
_entry.id   AF-A0A0M0G9T8-F1
#
_cell.length_a   1.000
_cell.length_b   1.000
_cell.length_c   1.000
_cell.angle_alpha   90.00
_cell.angle_beta   90.00
_cell.angle_gamma   90.00
#
_symmetry.space_group_name_H-M   'P 1'
#
loop_
_entity.id
_entity.type
_entity.pdbx_description
1 polymer ?
#
loop_
_entity_poly.entity_id
_entity_poly.type
_entity_poly.pdbx_seq_one_letter_code
_entity_poly.pdbx_strand_id
1 'polypeptide(L)' 'MARYIVCSSHMKASKVKGDFPEIFYTYIANDSHLSWHYTLTADREKAYIFDEFEWEDAEFIASCWGMQIKQLI' A
#
# COMPACT_ATOMS: atom_id res chain seq x y z
N MET A 1 -10.91 11.60 -12.31
CA MET A 1 -9.50 11.20 -12.21
C MET A 1 -9.45 10.00 -11.29
N ALA A 2 -8.99 8.86 -11.80
CA ALA A 2 -8.81 7.67 -10.97
C ALA A 2 -7.57 7.85 -10.08
N ARG A 3 -7.64 7.34 -8.85
CA ARG A 3 -6.54 7.37 -7.88
C ARG A 3 -6.27 5.97 -7.38
N TYR A 4 -5.02 5.65 -7.10
CA TYR A 4 -4.58 4.31 -6.77
C TYR A 4 -3.69 4.30 -5.53
N ILE A 5 -3.67 3.17 -4.83
CA ILE A 5 -2.70 2.89 -3.77
C ILE A 5 -2.02 1.55 -4.05
N VAL A 6 -0.74 1.47 -3.72
CA VAL A 6 0.01 0.22 -3.69
C VAL A 6 -0.01 -0.33 -2.26
N CYS A 7 -0.47 -1.56 -2.10
CA CYS A 7 -0.61 -2.19 -0.78
C CYS A 7 -0.34 -3.69 -0.80
N SER A 8 0.15 -4.23 0.30
CA SER A 8 0.10 -5.66 0.61
C SER A 8 -0.77 -5.88 1.82
N SER A 9 -1.39 -7.06 1.89
CA SER A 9 -2.14 -7.48 3.06
C SER A 9 -1.68 -8.84 3.51
N HIS A 10 -1.54 -9.02 4.82
CA HIS A 10 -1.28 -10.32 5.40
C HIS A 10 -2.17 -10.53 6.61
N MET A 11 -2.53 -11.79 6.86
CA MET A 11 -3.35 -12.17 8.00
C MET A 11 -2.45 -12.68 9.11
N LYS A 12 -2.72 -12.23 10.33
CA LYS A 12 -2.10 -12.79 11.53
C LYS A 12 -3.15 -13.57 12.31
N ALA A 13 -2.87 -14.83 12.58
CA ALA A 13 -3.76 -15.66 13.38
C ALA A 13 -3.97 -15.02 14.76
N SER A 14 -5.24 -14.96 15.20
CA SER A 14 -5.55 -14.52 16.55
C SER A 14 -4.97 -15.50 17.57
N LYS A 15 -4.47 -14.98 18.69
CA LYS A 15 -4.02 -15.79 19.83
C LYS A 15 -5.21 -16.34 20.64
N VAL A 16 -6.42 -15.80 20.41
CA VAL A 16 -7.65 -16.19 21.10
C VAL A 16 -8.44 -17.15 20.22
N LYS A 17 -8.77 -18.32 20.77
CA LYS A 17 -9.51 -19.36 20.07
C LYS A 17 -10.94 -18.91 19.80
N GLY A 18 -11.32 -18.81 18.53
CA GLY A 18 -12.67 -18.39 18.10
C GLY A 18 -12.72 -16.98 17.53
N ASP A 19 -11.66 -16.18 17.69
CA ASP A 19 -11.58 -14.85 17.10
C ASP A 19 -11.12 -14.89 15.64
N PHE A 20 -11.60 -13.93 14.87
CA PHE A 20 -11.15 -13.74 13.50
C PHE A 20 -9.68 -13.29 13.48
N PRO A 21 -8.90 -13.71 12.46
CA PRO A 21 -7.55 -13.22 12.26
C PRO A 21 -7.55 -11.72 11.98
N GLU A 22 -6.54 -11.04 12.50
CA GLU A 22 -6.30 -9.63 12.23
C GLU A 22 -5.68 -9.48 10.83
N ILE A 23 -6.22 -8.55 10.04
CA ILE A 23 -5.68 -8.21 8.72
C ILE A 23 -4.81 -6.97 8.85
N PHE A 24 -3.54 -7.12 8.50
CA PHE A 24 -2.58 -6.03 8.46
C PHE A 24 -2.39 -5.59 7.02
N TYR A 25 -2.41 -4.27 6.82
CA TYR A 25 -2.07 -3.65 5.55
C TYR A 25 -0.74 -2.94 5.66
N THR A 26 0.06 -3.07 4.61
CA THR A 26 1.26 -2.27 4.41
C THR A 26 1.10 -1.51 3.10
N TYR A 27 1.41 -0.23 3.11
CA TYR A 27 1.33 0.68 1.98
C TYR A 27 2.69 1.27 1.67
N ILE A 28 2.80 1.85 0.48
CA ILE A 28 3.92 2.71 0.11
C ILE A 28 3.63 4.13 0.58
N ALA A 29 4.58 4.76 1.25
CA ALA A 29 4.61 6.19 1.57
C ALA A 29 5.79 6.85 0.87
N ASN A 30 5.72 8.16 0.68
CA ASN A 30 6.82 8.96 0.14
C ASN A 30 7.38 9.82 1.28
N ASP A 31 8.59 9.50 1.73
CA ASP A 31 9.24 10.16 2.87
C ASP A 31 10.13 11.34 2.45
N SER A 32 10.21 11.63 1.15
CA SER A 32 11.08 12.68 0.62
C SER A 32 10.32 13.69 -0.23
N HIS A 33 10.52 14.96 0.07
CA HIS A 33 10.09 16.08 -0.78
C HIS A 33 10.71 16.07 -2.19
N LEU A 34 11.68 15.18 -2.46
CA LEU A 34 12.35 14.99 -3.75
C LEU A 34 11.88 13.73 -4.50
N SER A 35 10.72 13.19 -4.13
CA SER A 35 9.93 12.21 -4.91
C SER A 35 10.50 10.80 -5.11
N TRP A 36 11.71 10.48 -4.65
CA TRP A 36 12.35 9.17 -4.94
C TRP A 36 12.62 8.26 -3.75
N HIS A 37 12.15 8.60 -2.56
CA HIS A 37 12.30 7.73 -1.38
C HIS A 37 10.95 7.18 -0.94
N TYR A 38 10.63 6.02 -1.51
CA TYR A 38 9.51 5.22 -1.08
C TYR A 38 9.87 4.42 0.18
N THR A 39 9.00 4.51 1.19
CA THR A 39 9.08 3.74 2.43
C THR A 39 7.79 2.96 2.66
N LEU A 40 7.83 2.00 3.58
CA LEU A 40 6.62 1.28 3.98
C LEU A 40 5.95 1.95 5.16
N THR A 41 4.62 1.99 5.12
CA THR A 41 3.79 2.47 6.22
C THR A 41 2.62 1.51 6.46
N ALA A 42 2.23 1.33 7.72
CA ALA A 42 0.96 0.69 8.06
C ALA A 42 -0.19 1.72 8.13
N ASP A 43 0.14 3.00 8.15
CA ASP A 43 -0.81 4.11 8.21
C ASP A 43 -1.27 4.48 6.79
N ARG A 44 -2.55 4.24 6.52
CA ARG A 44 -3.16 4.53 5.22
C ARG A 44 -3.18 6.03 4.91
N GLU A 45 -3.27 6.90 5.91
CA GLU A 45 -3.33 8.36 5.68
C GLU A 45 -1.99 8.92 5.18
N LYS A 46 -0.90 8.21 5.49
CA LYS A 46 0.45 8.53 5.01
C LYS A 46 0.82 7.80 3.72
N ALA A 47 -0.08 6.98 3.18
CA ALA A 47 0.17 6.27 1.95
C ALA A 47 0.26 7.26 0.79
N TYR A 48 1.22 7.01 -0.11
CA TYR A 48 1.31 7.71 -1.37
C TYR A 48 0.12 7.33 -2.24
N ILE A 49 -0.57 8.35 -2.75
CA ILE A 49 -1.69 8.19 -3.67
C ILE A 49 -1.16 8.45 -5.06
N PHE A 50 -1.18 7.41 -5.88
CA PHE A 50 -0.81 7.50 -7.28
C PHE A 50 -1.99 8.04 -8.08
N ASP A 51 -1.78 9.12 -8.82
CA ASP A 51 -2.76 9.60 -9.78
C ASP A 51 -2.74 8.76 -11.07
N GLU A 52 -3.75 8.92 -11.91
CA GLU A 52 -3.92 8.15 -13.16
C GLU A 52 -2.73 8.22 -14.12
N PHE A 53 -2.00 9.33 -14.14
CA PHE A 53 -0.81 9.48 -14.97
C PHE A 53 0.44 8.80 -14.37
N GLU A 54 0.41 8.40 -13.09
CA GLU A 54 1.48 7.69 -12.39
C GLU A 54 1.23 6.16 -12.36
N TRP A 55 0.34 5.66 -13.21
CA TRP A 55 -0.03 4.24 -13.24
C TRP A 55 1.19 3.34 -13.47
N GLU A 56 2.07 3.69 -14.41
CA GLU A 56 3.29 2.93 -14.69
C GLU A 56 4.23 2.86 -13.48
N ASP A 57 4.33 3.94 -12.70
CA ASP A 57 5.10 3.97 -11.46
C ASP A 57 4.47 3.08 -10.38
N ALA A 58 3.13 3.10 -10.27
CA ALA A 58 2.41 2.22 -9.36
C ALA A 58 2.63 0.73 -9.71
N GLU A 59 2.58 0.38 -11.00
CA GLU A 59 2.90 -0.97 -11.50
C GLU A 59 4.34 -1.39 -11.23
N PHE A 60 5.29 -0.49 -11.49
CA PHE A 60 6.69 -0.75 -11.23
C PHE A 60 6.93 -1.03 -9.75
N ILE A 61 6.44 -0.16 -8.86
CA ILE A 61 6.63 -0.31 -7.41
C ILE A 61 5.91 -1.56 -6.89
N ALA A 62 4.68 -1.80 -7.34
CA ALA A 62 3.93 -3.00 -6.96
C ALA A 62 4.67 -4.28 -7.36
N SER A 63 5.24 -4.33 -8.57
CA SER A 63 6.06 -5.44 -9.05
C SER A 63 7.33 -5.62 -8.20
N CYS A 64 8.09 -4.55 -7.96
CA CYS A 64 9.33 -4.60 -7.18
C CYS A 64 9.12 -5.11 -5.75
N TRP A 65 7.99 -4.80 -5.13
CA TRP A 65 7.70 -5.12 -3.72
C TRP A 65 6.73 -6.28 -3.55
N GLY A 66 6.25 -6.90 -4.65
CA GLY A 66 5.25 -7.97 -4.60
C GLY A 66 3.92 -7.52 -4.00
N MET A 67 3.52 -6.28 -4.25
CA MET A 67 2.32 -5.64 -3.71
C MET A 67 1.20 -5.60 -4.76
N GLN A 68 0.00 -5.21 -4.34
CA GLN A 68 -1.19 -5.09 -5.17
C GLN A 68 -1.58 -3.62 -5.34
N ILE A 69 -2.08 -3.26 -6.52
CA ILE A 69 -2.64 -1.93 -6.78
C ILE A 69 -4.15 -1.98 -6.51
N LYS A 70 -4.65 -0.99 -5.77
CA LYS A 70 -6.09 -0.80 -5.52
C LYS A 70 -6.53 0.58 -5.94
N GLN A 71 -7.60 0.65 -6.73
CA GLN A 71 -8.26 1.91 -7.07
C GLN A 71 -9.04 2.46 -5.86
N LEU A 72 -8.93 3.76 -5.62
CA LEU A 72 -9.72 4.51 -4.65
C LEU A 72 -11.01 4.99 -5.32
N ILE A 73 -12.15 4.76 -4.66
CA ILE A 73 -13.48 5.23 -5.05
C ILE A 73 -13.65 6.69 -4.62
#